data_AF-A0AAV8GQ15-F1
#
_entry.id   AF-A0AAV8GQ15-F1
#
_cell.length_a   1.000
_cell.length_b   1.000
_cell.length_c   1.000
_cell.angle_alpha   90.00
_cell.angle_beta   90.00
_cell.angle_gamma   90.00
#
_symmetry.space_group_name_H-M   'P 1'
#
loop_
_entity.id
_entity.type
_entity.pdbx_description
1 polymer ?
#
loop_
_entity_poly.entity_id
_entity_poly.type
_entity_poly.pdbx_seq_one_letter_code
_entity_poly.pdbx_strand_id
1 'polypeptide(L)'
;MALPNGLSTSHSTTRTPLFTFAVVADVQYADIPDGRSFLGVPRYYRHSIQVLQRAVTNWNHHKNIKFSINFGDIVDGFCPKPDSIIAIQKVLNEFDKFDGPVYHMIGNHCLYNLPRTKLIPLLKIPSENLHAYYEFSPCPEYRFIVLDAYDFSALGWPEDHKVALEATQFLREKNPNSDKNSPNGLIGVERRFVLFNGAVGKEQLSWLEGTLQDCDQRNQNAVVCSHLPLDPGAAAPEALLWNYDEVMKIIHKFKCVKACFSGHDHKGGYCVDAHGIHHRCLEAALECPPGTDAYGYVDVYCDRLSLVGFNRMASTQMIF
;
A
#
# COMPACT_ATOMS: atom_id res chain seq x y z
N MET A 1 -49.20 -38.03 -21.08
CA MET A 1 -48.17 -37.00 -21.29
C MET A 1 -48.50 -35.81 -20.41
N ALA A 2 -47.74 -35.63 -19.35
CA ALA A 2 -47.68 -34.39 -18.58
C ALA A 2 -46.26 -34.33 -17.99
N LEU A 3 -45.45 -33.41 -18.50
CA LEU A 3 -44.10 -33.15 -18.00
C LEU A 3 -44.22 -32.21 -16.79
N PRO A 4 -43.58 -32.50 -15.65
CA PRO A 4 -43.50 -31.55 -14.55
C PRO A 4 -42.41 -30.51 -14.82
N ASN A 5 -42.75 -29.25 -14.53
CA ASN A 5 -41.84 -28.11 -14.55
C ASN A 5 -40.70 -28.30 -13.54
N GLY A 6 -39.47 -28.42 -14.04
CA GLY A 6 -38.26 -28.31 -13.24
C GLY A 6 -37.97 -26.86 -12.88
N LEU A 7 -38.24 -26.49 -11.61
CA LEU A 7 -37.65 -25.31 -10.99
C LEU A 7 -36.15 -25.56 -10.83
N SER A 8 -35.32 -24.90 -11.64
CA SER A 8 -33.88 -24.85 -11.39
C SER A 8 -33.64 -23.92 -10.20
N THR A 9 -33.47 -24.52 -9.02
CA THR A 9 -32.85 -23.85 -7.89
C THR A 9 -31.38 -23.61 -8.25
N SER A 10 -31.06 -22.40 -8.71
CA SER A 10 -29.67 -21.96 -8.82
C SER A 10 -29.07 -21.93 -7.42
N HIS A 11 -28.39 -23.01 -7.04
CA HIS A 11 -27.52 -23.04 -5.88
C HIS A 11 -26.40 -22.01 -6.13
N SER A 12 -26.58 -20.80 -5.59
CA SER A 12 -25.44 -19.94 -5.25
C SER A 12 -24.65 -20.71 -4.20
N THR A 13 -23.69 -21.51 -4.64
CA THR A 13 -22.65 -22.04 -3.75
C THR A 13 -21.80 -20.83 -3.38
N THR A 14 -22.08 -20.24 -2.21
CA THR A 14 -21.17 -19.28 -1.58
C THR A 14 -19.85 -20.02 -1.35
N ARG A 15 -18.94 -19.93 -2.32
CA ARG A 15 -17.59 -20.49 -2.20
C ARG A 15 -16.94 -19.84 -0.98
N THR A 16 -16.28 -20.65 -0.16
CA THR A 16 -15.50 -20.17 0.99
C THR A 16 -14.21 -19.50 0.48
N PRO A 17 -13.75 -18.38 1.08
CA PRO A 17 -12.45 -17.82 0.75
C PRO A 17 -11.32 -18.83 1.00
N LEU A 18 -10.26 -18.79 0.17
CA LEU A 18 -9.02 -19.52 0.42
C LEU A 18 -8.34 -19.01 1.70
N PHE A 19 -8.38 -17.69 1.90
CA PHE A 19 -8.02 -16.99 3.13
C PHE A 19 -8.59 -15.57 3.08
N THR A 20 -8.53 -14.88 4.21
CA THR A 20 -8.89 -13.46 4.34
C THR A 20 -7.69 -12.72 4.91
N PHE A 21 -7.42 -11.49 4.44
CA PHE A 21 -6.39 -10.63 5.02
C PHE A 21 -6.91 -9.21 5.29
N ALA A 22 -6.38 -8.57 6.33
CA ALA A 22 -6.77 -7.23 6.74
C ALA A 22 -5.90 -6.15 6.07
N VAL A 23 -6.47 -4.97 5.82
CA VAL A 23 -5.77 -3.84 5.20
C VAL A 23 -6.05 -2.52 5.91
N VAL A 24 -5.01 -1.70 6.05
CA VAL A 24 -5.08 -0.30 6.47
C VAL A 24 -3.96 0.49 5.80
N ALA A 25 -4.20 1.77 5.54
CA ALA A 25 -3.23 2.67 4.91
C ALA A 25 -3.17 4.00 5.67
N ASP A 26 -1.98 4.62 5.67
CA ASP A 26 -1.78 6.01 6.08
C ASP A 26 -2.39 6.33 7.46
N VAL A 27 -1.98 5.56 8.48
CA VAL A 27 -2.35 5.85 9.88
C VAL A 27 -1.80 7.21 10.27
N GLN A 28 -0.56 7.52 9.93
CA GLN A 28 0.09 8.82 10.14
C GLN A 28 -0.23 9.42 11.52
N TYR A 29 -0.08 8.61 12.58
CA TYR A 29 -0.32 9.08 13.95
C TYR A 29 0.71 10.16 14.33
N ALA A 30 0.27 11.18 15.05
CA ALA A 30 1.12 12.11 15.78
C ALA A 30 0.36 12.70 16.97
N ASP A 31 1.04 12.94 18.10
CA ASP A 31 0.41 13.54 19.28
C ASP A 31 0.32 15.07 19.20
N ILE A 32 -0.22 15.55 18.10
CA ILE A 32 -0.35 16.99 17.79
C ILE A 32 -1.83 17.33 17.50
N PRO A 33 -2.24 18.61 17.62
CA PRO A 33 -3.59 19.03 17.22
C PRO A 33 -3.87 18.72 15.75
N ASP A 34 -5.15 18.51 15.43
CA ASP A 34 -5.60 18.30 14.04
C ASP A 34 -5.12 19.41 13.11
N GLY A 35 -4.81 19.03 11.87
CA GLY A 35 -4.23 19.90 10.87
C GLY A 35 -4.93 19.79 9.53
N ARG A 36 -4.24 20.21 8.48
CA ARG A 36 -4.70 20.13 7.10
C ARG A 36 -3.56 19.79 6.16
N SER A 37 -3.87 19.10 5.07
CA SER A 37 -2.97 18.97 3.94
C SER A 37 -2.73 20.33 3.27
N PHE A 38 -1.76 20.40 2.35
CA PHE A 38 -1.52 21.60 1.53
C PHE A 38 -2.77 22.04 0.74
N LEU A 39 -3.61 21.08 0.33
CA LEU A 39 -4.87 21.32 -0.37
C LEU A 39 -6.05 21.63 0.58
N GLY A 40 -5.80 21.76 1.88
CA GLY A 40 -6.80 22.09 2.89
C GLY A 40 -7.62 20.91 3.41
N VAL A 41 -7.28 19.67 3.03
CA VAL A 41 -8.00 18.46 3.49
C VAL A 41 -7.69 18.21 4.97
N PRO A 42 -8.70 18.08 5.86
CA PRO A 42 -8.46 17.84 7.29
C PRO A 42 -7.64 16.58 7.59
N ARG A 43 -6.73 16.67 8.56
CA ARG A 43 -5.88 15.57 9.05
C ARG A 43 -6.07 15.42 10.56
N TYR A 44 -6.46 14.23 11.01
CA TYR A 44 -6.85 13.96 12.39
C TYR A 44 -5.81 13.09 13.12
N TYR A 45 -4.65 13.68 13.44
CA TYR A 45 -3.45 12.95 13.86
C TYR A 45 -3.60 12.08 15.11
N ARG A 46 -4.34 12.55 16.11
CA ARG A 46 -4.59 11.77 17.34
C ARG A 46 -5.70 10.74 17.15
N HIS A 47 -6.66 11.04 16.29
CA HIS A 47 -7.79 10.14 16.01
C HIS A 47 -7.34 8.93 15.17
N SER A 48 -6.34 9.08 14.32
CA SER A 48 -5.95 8.02 13.38
C SER A 48 -5.51 6.72 14.06
N ILE A 49 -4.85 6.77 15.23
CA ILE A 49 -4.53 5.56 16.00
C ILE A 49 -5.80 4.89 16.57
N GLN A 50 -6.87 5.66 16.83
CA GLN A 50 -8.15 5.10 17.26
C GLN A 50 -8.85 4.36 16.12
N VAL A 51 -8.67 4.80 14.87
CA VAL A 51 -9.10 4.04 13.68
C VAL A 51 -8.41 2.68 13.65
N LEU A 52 -7.08 2.64 13.86
CA LEU A 52 -6.34 1.38 13.94
C LEU A 52 -6.80 0.48 15.10
N GLN A 53 -7.03 1.05 16.29
CA GLN A 53 -7.54 0.30 17.45
C GLN A 53 -8.87 -0.39 17.15
N ARG A 54 -9.79 0.31 16.48
CA ARG A 54 -11.07 -0.27 16.03
C ARG A 54 -10.87 -1.30 14.94
N ALA A 55 -9.95 -1.05 14.00
CA ALA A 55 -9.59 -2.00 12.95
C ALA A 55 -9.13 -3.34 13.55
N VAL A 56 -8.12 -3.32 14.42
CA VAL A 56 -7.57 -4.51 15.09
C VAL A 56 -8.63 -5.23 15.91
N THR A 57 -9.46 -4.49 16.65
CA THR A 57 -10.58 -5.08 17.41
C THR A 57 -11.55 -5.82 16.49
N ASN A 58 -11.95 -5.22 15.37
CA ASN A 58 -12.89 -5.83 14.43
C ASN A 58 -12.28 -7.01 13.66
N TRP A 59 -10.99 -6.92 13.31
CA TRP A 59 -10.25 -8.00 12.69
C TRP A 59 -10.16 -9.23 13.59
N ASN A 60 -9.85 -9.03 14.87
CA ASN A 60 -9.83 -10.11 15.86
C ASN A 60 -11.24 -10.71 16.08
N HIS A 61 -12.30 -9.89 16.07
CA HIS A 61 -13.68 -10.39 16.15
C HIS A 61 -14.12 -11.20 14.91
N HIS A 62 -13.55 -10.94 13.73
CA HIS A 62 -13.83 -11.71 12.52
C HIS A 62 -13.28 -13.16 12.59
N LYS A 63 -12.31 -13.43 13.48
CA LYS A 63 -11.69 -14.75 13.79
C LYS A 63 -10.95 -15.49 12.66
N ASN A 64 -11.14 -15.12 11.39
CA ASN A 64 -10.59 -15.83 10.23
C ASN A 64 -9.64 -14.98 9.36
N ILE A 65 -9.05 -13.92 9.93
CA ILE A 65 -8.09 -13.09 9.20
C ILE A 65 -6.69 -13.69 9.39
N LYS A 66 -6.08 -14.12 8.28
CA LYS A 66 -4.81 -14.86 8.27
C LYS A 66 -3.59 -13.98 8.53
N PHE A 67 -3.66 -12.73 8.09
CA PHE A 67 -2.64 -11.70 8.31
C PHE A 67 -3.23 -10.31 8.09
N SER A 68 -2.53 -9.27 8.54
CA SER A 68 -2.83 -7.89 8.17
C SER A 68 -1.65 -7.25 7.42
N ILE A 69 -1.93 -6.25 6.59
CA ILE A 69 -0.92 -5.46 5.92
C ILE A 69 -1.17 -3.95 6.15
N ASN A 70 -0.13 -3.26 6.59
CA ASN A 70 -0.09 -1.81 6.72
C ASN A 70 0.61 -1.19 5.50
N PHE A 71 -0.12 -0.40 4.72
CA PHE A 71 0.35 0.19 3.47
C PHE A 71 1.22 1.45 3.65
N GLY A 72 2.09 1.45 4.67
CA GLY A 72 3.04 2.54 4.90
C GLY A 72 2.52 3.66 5.78
N ASP A 73 3.33 4.72 5.89
CA ASP A 73 2.98 5.97 6.57
C ASP A 73 2.38 5.78 7.97
N ILE A 74 3.13 5.09 8.83
CA ILE A 74 2.71 4.71 10.18
C ILE A 74 2.54 5.91 11.13
N VAL A 75 3.40 6.93 11.00
CA VAL A 75 3.48 8.14 11.83
C VAL A 75 3.69 9.34 10.93
N ASP A 76 3.06 10.47 11.22
CA ASP A 76 3.11 11.66 10.37
C ASP A 76 4.47 12.37 10.39
N GLY A 77 4.85 13.03 9.29
CA GLY A 77 6.08 13.81 9.17
C GLY A 77 6.15 15.01 10.12
N PHE A 78 5.01 15.52 10.59
CA PHE A 78 4.90 16.56 11.61
C PHE A 78 4.99 16.04 13.05
N CYS A 79 5.10 14.72 13.26
CA CYS A 79 5.48 14.19 14.55
C CYS A 79 6.80 14.87 15.01
N PRO A 80 6.87 15.42 16.23
CA PRO A 80 8.10 15.98 16.76
C PRO A 80 9.22 14.94 16.67
N LYS A 81 10.36 15.33 16.10
CA LYS A 81 11.47 14.39 15.82
C LYS A 81 12.00 13.64 17.06
N PRO A 82 12.07 14.25 18.26
CA PRO A 82 12.40 13.52 19.49
C PRO A 82 11.39 12.40 19.83
N ASP A 83 10.13 12.54 19.41
CA ASP A 83 9.04 11.63 19.74
C ASP A 83 8.78 10.58 18.66
N SER A 84 9.39 10.69 17.47
CA SER A 84 9.15 9.81 16.33
C SER A 84 9.22 8.32 16.68
N ILE A 85 10.23 7.89 17.44
CA ILE A 85 10.39 6.48 17.83
C ILE A 85 9.28 6.03 18.80
N ILE A 86 8.87 6.89 19.73
CA ILE A 86 7.82 6.61 20.71
C ILE A 86 6.46 6.53 19.99
N ALA A 87 6.21 7.45 19.06
CA ALA A 87 4.99 7.45 18.25
C ALA A 87 4.89 6.18 17.39
N ILE A 88 5.99 5.78 16.74
CA ILE A 88 6.04 4.53 15.96
C ILE A 88 5.77 3.32 16.85
N GLN A 89 6.44 3.23 18.00
CA GLN A 89 6.23 2.13 18.95
C GLN A 89 4.78 2.10 19.45
N LYS A 90 4.14 3.25 19.67
CA LYS A 90 2.74 3.32 20.08
C LYS A 90 1.80 2.72 19.04
N VAL A 91 2.03 3.00 17.75
CA VAL A 91 1.24 2.42 16.65
C VAL A 91 1.54 0.92 16.50
N LEU A 92 2.81 0.51 16.60
CA LEU A 92 3.20 -0.91 16.55
C LEU A 92 2.59 -1.72 17.69
N ASN A 93 2.50 -1.16 18.90
CA ASN A 93 1.83 -1.81 20.03
C ASN A 93 0.33 -2.05 19.77
N GLU A 94 -0.31 -1.30 18.88
CA GLU A 94 -1.70 -1.58 18.45
C GLU A 94 -1.74 -2.72 17.43
N PHE A 95 -0.81 -2.75 16.48
CA PHE A 95 -0.65 -3.87 15.55
C PHE A 95 -0.31 -5.19 16.27
N ASP A 96 0.53 -5.15 17.31
CA ASP A 96 0.90 -6.35 18.10
C ASP A 96 -0.29 -6.96 18.86
N LYS A 97 -1.44 -6.27 18.95
CA LYS A 97 -2.70 -6.83 19.50
C LYS A 97 -3.50 -7.65 18.49
N PHE A 98 -3.16 -7.60 17.21
CA PHE A 98 -3.81 -8.40 16.18
C PHE A 98 -3.40 -9.88 16.33
N ASP A 99 -4.37 -10.79 16.23
CA ASP A 99 -4.16 -12.24 16.35
C ASP A 99 -3.65 -12.86 15.05
N GLY A 100 -2.47 -12.41 14.60
CA GLY A 100 -1.83 -12.88 13.38
C GLY A 100 -0.60 -12.07 13.00
N PRO A 101 0.13 -12.49 11.95
CA PRO A 101 1.26 -11.73 11.44
C PRO A 101 0.79 -10.41 10.82
N VAL A 102 1.62 -9.39 11.01
CA VAL A 102 1.44 -8.04 10.44
C VAL A 102 2.58 -7.78 9.48
N TYR A 103 2.24 -7.46 8.23
CA TYR A 103 3.19 -7.07 7.20
C TYR A 103 3.21 -5.56 7.06
N HIS A 104 4.40 -4.99 7.02
CA HIS A 104 4.58 -3.55 6.92
C HIS A 104 5.34 -3.21 5.63
N MET A 105 5.06 -2.04 5.09
CA MET A 105 5.91 -1.38 4.10
C MET A 105 6.26 0.03 4.56
N ILE A 106 7.26 0.63 3.92
CA ILE A 106 7.72 1.99 4.21
C ILE A 106 6.99 2.97 3.29
N GLY A 107 6.47 4.06 3.86
CA GLY A 107 6.02 5.23 3.11
C GLY A 107 6.91 6.45 3.36
N ASN A 108 6.67 7.58 2.70
CA ASN A 108 7.47 8.78 2.85
C ASN A 108 7.44 9.33 4.28
N HIS A 109 6.30 9.30 4.97
CA HIS A 109 6.22 9.80 6.34
C HIS A 109 7.00 8.92 7.33
N CYS A 110 7.17 7.63 7.04
CA CYS A 110 8.11 6.79 7.81
C CYS A 110 9.53 7.36 7.69
N LEU A 111 9.97 7.66 6.46
CA LEU A 111 11.33 8.14 6.15
C LEU A 111 11.58 9.59 6.60
N TYR A 112 10.55 10.41 6.75
CA TYR A 112 10.66 11.72 7.40
C TYR A 112 11.00 11.63 8.88
N ASN A 113 10.71 10.49 9.51
CA ASN A 113 10.79 10.32 10.95
C ASN A 113 12.04 9.56 11.38
N LEU A 114 12.34 8.42 10.76
CA LEU A 114 13.46 7.57 11.13
C LEU A 114 14.21 7.09 9.88
N PRO A 115 15.53 6.87 9.97
CA PRO A 115 16.30 6.27 8.89
C PRO A 115 15.93 4.79 8.71
N ARG A 116 16.20 4.25 7.51
CA ARG A 116 16.01 2.82 7.16
C ARG A 116 16.61 1.86 8.20
N THR A 117 17.80 2.19 8.70
CA THR A 117 18.52 1.40 9.73
C THR A 117 17.75 1.21 11.03
N LYS A 118 16.78 2.10 11.34
CA LYS A 118 15.90 1.97 12.50
C LYS A 118 14.52 1.43 12.10
N LEU A 119 13.96 1.88 10.98
CA LEU A 119 12.62 1.49 10.55
C LEU A 119 12.51 0.00 10.24
N ILE A 120 13.45 -0.55 9.47
CA ILE A 120 13.41 -1.94 9.02
C ILE A 120 13.32 -2.93 10.19
N PRO A 121 14.20 -2.86 11.22
CA PRO A 121 14.08 -3.75 12.36
C PRO A 121 12.83 -3.46 13.21
N LEU A 122 12.41 -2.20 13.38
CA LEU A 122 11.19 -1.86 14.13
C LEU A 122 9.93 -2.44 13.47
N LEU A 123 9.84 -2.33 12.15
CA LEU A 123 8.73 -2.83 11.34
C LEU A 123 8.85 -4.33 11.03
N LYS A 124 9.89 -5.01 11.53
CA LYS A 124 10.17 -6.43 11.29
C LYS A 124 10.16 -6.79 9.79
N ILE A 125 10.61 -5.88 8.93
CA ILE A 125 10.64 -6.11 7.48
C ILE A 125 11.77 -7.09 7.16
N PRO A 126 11.51 -8.22 6.47
CA PRO A 126 12.56 -9.08 5.95
C PRO A 126 13.39 -8.27 4.94
N SER A 127 14.67 -8.08 5.24
CA SER A 127 15.51 -7.14 4.51
C SER A 127 16.91 -7.66 4.31
N GLU A 128 17.44 -7.41 3.12
CA GLU A 128 18.86 -7.48 2.81
C GLU A 128 19.36 -6.06 2.50
N ASN A 129 20.52 -5.67 3.04
CA ASN A 129 21.20 -4.39 2.74
C ASN A 129 20.32 -3.13 2.84
N LEU A 130 19.38 -3.07 3.80
CA LEU A 130 18.45 -1.94 4.02
C LEU A 130 17.37 -1.72 2.94
N HIS A 131 17.19 -2.69 2.04
CA HIS A 131 16.05 -2.70 1.14
C HIS A 131 14.80 -3.22 1.85
N ALA A 132 13.64 -2.63 1.57
CA ALA A 132 12.39 -2.97 2.25
C ALA A 132 11.39 -3.74 1.36
N TYR A 133 11.85 -4.32 0.25
CA TYR A 133 11.03 -5.15 -0.62
C TYR A 133 11.18 -6.63 -0.24
N TYR A 134 10.08 -7.39 -0.33
CA TYR A 134 10.04 -8.80 0.01
C TYR A 134 8.82 -9.48 -0.61
N GLU A 135 8.80 -10.80 -0.56
CA GLU A 135 7.63 -11.60 -0.96
C GLU A 135 7.26 -12.62 0.11
N PHE A 136 6.01 -13.08 0.07
CA PHE A 136 5.56 -14.22 0.87
C PHE A 136 4.35 -14.91 0.24
N SER A 137 4.10 -16.17 0.61
CA SER A 137 2.94 -16.94 0.12
C SER A 137 2.06 -17.36 1.30
N PRO A 138 0.88 -16.74 1.51
CA PRO A 138 -0.03 -17.15 2.58
C PRO A 138 -0.69 -18.51 2.29
N CYS A 139 -0.79 -18.91 1.03
CA CYS A 139 -1.27 -20.24 0.61
C CYS A 139 -0.57 -20.65 -0.69
N PRO A 140 -0.65 -21.93 -1.11
CA PRO A 140 -0.02 -22.39 -2.34
C PRO A 140 -0.43 -21.62 -3.60
N GLU A 141 -1.65 -21.10 -3.66
CA GLU A 141 -2.24 -20.44 -4.82
C GLU A 141 -1.86 -18.96 -4.96
N TYR A 142 -1.39 -18.31 -3.88
CA TYR A 142 -1.16 -16.87 -3.86
C TYR A 142 0.23 -16.48 -3.40
N ARG A 143 0.75 -15.44 -4.05
CA ARG A 143 1.99 -14.76 -3.71
C ARG A 143 1.74 -13.26 -3.53
N PHE A 144 2.25 -12.71 -2.45
CA PHE A 144 2.25 -11.28 -2.17
C PHE A 144 3.66 -10.75 -2.40
N ILE A 145 3.76 -9.68 -3.18
CA ILE A 145 5.01 -9.02 -3.53
C ILE A 145 4.91 -7.60 -3.00
N VAL A 146 5.71 -7.28 -1.99
CA VAL A 146 5.75 -5.95 -1.38
C VAL A 146 6.92 -5.19 -1.96
N LEU A 147 6.63 -4.09 -2.66
CA LEU A 147 7.63 -3.21 -3.24
C LEU A 147 8.11 -2.18 -2.20
N ASP A 148 9.39 -1.87 -2.28
CA ASP A 148 9.97 -0.67 -1.65
C ASP A 148 9.91 0.46 -2.68
N ALA A 149 8.83 1.25 -2.59
CA ALA A 149 8.57 2.38 -3.47
C ALA A 149 9.56 3.55 -3.29
N TYR A 150 10.44 3.46 -2.28
CA TYR A 150 11.48 4.44 -1.98
C TYR A 150 12.90 3.87 -2.13
N ASP A 151 13.02 2.70 -2.77
CA ASP A 151 14.30 2.05 -3.04
C ASP A 151 15.23 2.94 -3.87
N PHE A 152 14.69 3.64 -4.88
CA PHE A 152 15.36 4.76 -5.54
C PHE A 152 14.61 6.06 -5.21
N SER A 153 15.06 6.76 -4.17
CA SER A 153 14.44 8.00 -3.70
C SER A 153 15.47 8.95 -3.10
N ALA A 154 15.14 10.24 -3.10
CA ALA A 154 15.86 11.27 -2.35
C ALA A 154 15.59 11.19 -0.83
N LEU A 155 14.70 10.28 -0.38
CA LEU A 155 14.35 10.04 1.02
C LEU A 155 14.95 8.72 1.54
N GLY A 156 15.24 8.69 2.84
CA GLY A 156 15.47 7.45 3.62
C GLY A 156 16.87 6.84 3.54
N TRP A 157 17.59 7.04 2.44
CA TRP A 157 19.00 6.68 2.32
C TRP A 157 19.90 7.72 3.02
N PRO A 158 21.08 7.32 3.53
CA PRO A 158 22.09 8.28 4.00
C PRO A 158 22.42 9.33 2.93
N GLU A 159 22.71 10.57 3.33
CA GLU A 159 22.91 11.69 2.39
C GLU A 159 24.09 11.46 1.42
N ASP A 160 25.12 10.74 1.85
CA ASP A 160 26.29 10.37 1.06
C ASP A 160 26.11 9.06 0.28
N HIS A 161 24.95 8.40 0.41
CA HIS A 161 24.65 7.18 -0.31
C HIS A 161 24.44 7.47 -1.80
N LYS A 162 25.03 6.64 -2.66
CA LYS A 162 24.98 6.79 -4.12
C LYS A 162 23.54 6.94 -4.63
N VAL A 163 22.61 6.14 -4.12
CA VAL A 163 21.19 6.21 -4.50
C VAL A 163 20.56 7.56 -4.13
N ALA A 164 20.85 8.10 -2.94
CA ALA A 164 20.30 9.39 -2.51
C ALA A 164 20.75 10.52 -3.44
N LEU A 165 22.04 10.52 -3.81
CA LEU A 165 22.64 11.50 -4.71
C LEU A 165 22.03 11.39 -6.13
N GLU A 166 21.97 10.19 -6.69
CA GLU A 166 21.41 9.94 -8.02
C GLU A 166 19.92 10.27 -8.10
N ALA A 167 19.13 9.87 -7.10
CA ALA A 167 17.70 10.16 -7.03
C ALA A 167 17.43 11.65 -6.83
N THR A 168 18.25 12.34 -6.03
CA THR A 168 18.17 13.80 -5.86
C THR A 168 18.47 14.52 -7.17
N GLN A 169 19.48 14.08 -7.91
CA GLN A 169 19.78 14.65 -9.23
C GLN A 169 18.64 14.40 -10.22
N PHE A 170 18.17 13.16 -10.31
CA PHE A 170 17.03 12.79 -11.16
C PHE A 170 15.80 13.66 -10.88
N LEU A 171 15.44 13.84 -9.60
CA LEU A 171 14.32 14.69 -9.21
C LEU A 171 14.55 16.17 -9.59
N ARG A 172 15.78 16.68 -9.47
CA ARG A 172 16.11 18.05 -9.88
C ARG A 172 15.96 18.26 -11.38
N GLU A 173 16.28 17.25 -12.18
CA GLU A 173 16.12 17.30 -13.65
C GLU A 173 14.64 17.23 -14.06
N LYS A 174 13.83 16.44 -13.35
CA LYS A 174 12.40 16.27 -13.65
C LYS A 174 11.49 17.36 -13.08
N ASN A 175 11.82 17.92 -11.92
CA ASN A 175 11.03 18.94 -11.26
C ASN A 175 11.81 20.26 -11.17
N PRO A 176 11.43 21.29 -11.96
CA PRO A 176 12.15 22.57 -11.99
C PRO A 176 11.88 23.46 -10.77
N ASN A 177 10.90 23.12 -9.91
CA ASN A 177 10.52 23.96 -8.77
C ASN A 177 11.63 23.99 -7.70
N SER A 178 11.74 25.11 -6.97
CA SER A 178 12.66 25.21 -5.82
C SER A 178 12.21 24.30 -4.67
N ASP A 179 10.93 24.35 -4.33
CA ASP A 179 10.28 23.36 -3.48
C ASP A 179 9.98 22.10 -4.28
N LYS A 180 10.74 21.04 -4.03
CA LYS A 180 10.59 19.76 -4.72
C LYS A 180 9.32 19.00 -4.33
N ASN A 181 8.55 19.44 -3.33
CA ASN A 181 7.21 18.90 -3.08
C ASN A 181 6.14 19.54 -3.98
N SER A 182 6.46 20.64 -4.66
CA SER A 182 5.50 21.33 -5.53
C SER A 182 5.40 20.64 -6.90
N PRO A 183 4.20 20.24 -7.34
CA PRO A 183 3.95 19.74 -8.69
C PRO A 183 3.60 20.87 -9.68
N ASN A 184 3.66 22.14 -9.26
CA ASN A 184 3.23 23.26 -10.10
C ASN A 184 4.08 23.35 -11.38
N GLY A 185 3.41 23.58 -12.51
CA GLY A 185 4.06 23.61 -13.84
C GLY A 185 4.31 22.23 -14.46
N LEU A 186 4.23 21.14 -13.69
CA LEU A 186 4.26 19.78 -14.23
C LEU A 186 2.87 19.40 -14.78
N ILE A 187 2.83 18.66 -15.89
CA ILE A 187 1.61 18.37 -16.65
C ILE A 187 1.35 16.85 -16.68
N GLY A 188 0.10 16.47 -16.48
CA GLY A 188 -0.32 15.06 -16.53
C GLY A 188 0.44 14.20 -15.53
N VAL A 189 0.89 13.03 -15.97
CA VAL A 189 1.62 12.07 -15.11
C VAL A 189 2.99 12.58 -14.65
N GLU A 190 3.58 13.60 -15.29
CA GLU A 190 4.86 14.17 -14.84
C GLU A 190 4.74 14.86 -13.48
N ARG A 191 3.51 15.18 -13.04
CA ARG A 191 3.22 15.72 -11.70
C ARG A 191 3.67 14.80 -10.56
N ARG A 192 3.94 13.53 -10.86
CA ARG A 192 4.50 12.53 -9.94
C ARG A 192 5.92 12.80 -9.49
N PHE A 193 6.67 13.63 -10.21
CA PHE A 193 8.07 13.93 -9.88
C PHE A 193 8.16 14.97 -8.76
N VAL A 194 7.82 14.53 -7.55
CA VAL A 194 7.85 15.32 -6.32
C VAL A 194 8.62 14.57 -5.23
N LEU A 195 9.17 15.33 -4.28
CA LEU A 195 10.08 14.83 -3.23
C LEU A 195 9.44 13.80 -2.31
N PHE A 196 8.12 13.85 -2.13
CA PHE A 196 7.39 12.89 -1.32
C PHE A 196 7.16 11.52 -1.99
N ASN A 197 7.61 11.37 -3.25
CA ASN A 197 7.57 10.11 -3.98
C ASN A 197 8.96 9.46 -4.10
N GLY A 198 9.01 8.34 -4.81
CA GLY A 198 10.23 7.60 -5.11
C GLY A 198 10.02 6.70 -6.32
N ALA A 199 11.00 5.86 -6.59
CA ALA A 199 11.03 4.89 -7.68
C ALA A 199 11.49 3.52 -7.15
N VAL A 200 11.23 2.48 -7.93
CA VAL A 200 11.79 1.15 -7.72
C VAL A 200 13.16 1.08 -8.39
N GLY A 201 14.19 0.70 -7.64
CA GLY A 201 15.57 0.63 -8.14
C GLY A 201 15.80 -0.53 -9.11
N LYS A 202 16.90 -0.48 -9.87
CA LYS A 202 17.20 -1.48 -10.93
C LYS A 202 17.30 -2.91 -10.42
N GLU A 203 17.90 -3.09 -9.25
CA GLU A 203 18.02 -4.41 -8.61
C GLU A 203 16.65 -4.94 -8.21
N GLN A 204 15.79 -4.10 -7.63
CA GLN A 204 14.41 -4.47 -7.30
C GLN A 204 13.55 -4.72 -8.55
N LEU A 205 13.71 -3.97 -9.65
CA LEU A 205 13.04 -4.26 -10.92
C LEU A 205 13.42 -5.65 -11.44
N SER A 206 14.71 -6.00 -11.35
CA SER A 206 15.23 -7.30 -11.81
C SER A 206 14.72 -8.43 -10.91
N TRP A 207 14.69 -8.20 -9.60
CA TRP A 207 14.09 -9.10 -8.61
C TRP A 207 12.60 -9.31 -8.87
N LEU A 208 11.83 -8.23 -9.11
CA LEU A 208 10.41 -8.29 -9.40
C LEU A 208 10.13 -9.16 -10.63
N GLU A 209 10.87 -8.97 -11.72
CA GLU A 209 10.73 -9.77 -12.93
C GLU A 209 10.99 -11.26 -12.65
N GLY A 210 12.05 -11.59 -11.89
CA GLY A 210 12.36 -12.96 -11.49
C GLY A 210 11.28 -13.58 -10.59
N THR A 211 10.78 -12.83 -9.62
CA THR A 211 9.70 -13.27 -8.71
C THR A 211 8.40 -13.54 -9.46
N LEU A 212 8.03 -12.68 -10.42
CA LEU A 212 6.85 -12.90 -11.25
C LEU A 212 7.01 -14.07 -12.22
N GLN A 213 8.22 -14.29 -12.74
CA GLN A 213 8.52 -15.47 -13.56
C GLN A 213 8.35 -16.78 -12.75
N ASP A 214 8.85 -16.84 -11.52
CA ASP A 214 8.66 -17.99 -10.63
C ASP A 214 7.18 -18.16 -10.24
N CYS A 215 6.45 -17.07 -10.03
CA CYS A 215 5.01 -17.07 -9.77
C CYS A 215 4.21 -17.72 -10.92
N ASP A 216 4.47 -17.31 -12.17
CA ASP A 216 3.85 -17.88 -13.38
C ASP A 216 4.21 -19.37 -13.53
N GLN A 217 5.47 -19.75 -13.33
CA GLN A 217 5.92 -21.15 -13.42
C GLN A 217 5.23 -22.07 -12.40
N ARG A 218 4.86 -21.52 -11.24
CA ARG A 218 4.14 -22.23 -10.17
C ARG A 218 2.63 -22.13 -10.29
N ASN A 219 2.11 -21.46 -11.33
CA ASN A 219 0.68 -21.18 -11.52
C ASN A 219 0.03 -20.50 -10.29
N GLN A 220 0.77 -19.58 -9.65
CA GLN A 220 0.25 -18.78 -8.54
C GLN A 220 -0.40 -17.50 -9.08
N ASN A 221 -1.34 -16.96 -8.33
CA ASN A 221 -1.82 -15.59 -8.49
C ASN A 221 -0.93 -14.64 -7.67
N ALA A 222 -0.56 -13.49 -8.24
CA ALA A 222 0.22 -12.46 -7.58
C ALA A 222 -0.63 -11.24 -7.20
N VAL A 223 -0.41 -10.76 -5.98
CA VAL A 223 -0.87 -9.44 -5.51
C VAL A 223 0.36 -8.59 -5.24
N VAL A 224 0.49 -7.48 -5.95
CA VAL A 224 1.57 -6.51 -5.76
C VAL A 224 1.11 -5.43 -4.79
N CYS A 225 1.92 -5.13 -3.78
CA CYS A 225 1.64 -4.12 -2.78
C CYS A 225 2.73 -3.06 -2.83
N SER A 226 2.36 -1.79 -2.92
CA SER A 226 3.30 -0.66 -2.94
C SER A 226 2.71 0.48 -2.14
N HIS A 227 3.51 1.26 -1.42
CA HIS A 227 2.96 2.48 -0.80
C HIS A 227 2.47 3.46 -1.88
N LEU A 228 3.28 3.68 -2.93
CA LEU A 228 2.95 4.56 -4.05
C LEU A 228 2.12 3.83 -5.13
N PRO A 229 1.00 4.42 -5.59
CA PRO A 229 0.18 3.89 -6.69
C PRO A 229 0.94 3.66 -8.00
N LEU A 230 0.51 2.63 -8.73
CA LEU A 230 1.14 2.17 -9.98
C LEU A 230 0.32 2.49 -11.25
N ASP A 231 -0.90 3.01 -11.12
CA ASP A 231 -1.76 3.32 -12.27
C ASP A 231 -2.45 4.69 -12.12
N PRO A 232 -2.39 5.57 -13.14
CA PRO A 232 -3.00 6.91 -13.10
C PRO A 232 -4.53 6.90 -13.07
N GLY A 233 -5.18 5.78 -13.36
CA GLY A 233 -6.63 5.61 -13.22
C GLY A 233 -7.09 5.35 -11.78
N ALA A 234 -6.19 4.90 -10.90
CA ALA A 234 -6.51 4.57 -9.51
C ALA A 234 -6.08 5.64 -8.49
N ALA A 235 -5.31 6.64 -8.90
CA ALA A 235 -4.81 7.70 -8.01
C ALA A 235 -4.53 9.01 -8.77
N ALA A 236 -4.41 10.11 -8.03
CA ALA A 236 -3.98 11.39 -8.57
C ALA A 236 -2.55 11.30 -9.16
N PRO A 237 -2.25 12.01 -10.26
CA PRO A 237 -0.92 11.98 -10.88
C PRO A 237 0.25 12.28 -9.93
N GLU A 238 0.05 13.17 -8.97
CA GLU A 238 1.02 13.58 -7.96
C GLU A 238 1.42 12.45 -7.01
N ALA A 239 0.59 11.41 -6.88
CA ALA A 239 0.82 10.29 -5.98
C ALA A 239 1.60 9.13 -6.63
N LEU A 240 1.76 9.14 -7.96
CA LEU A 240 2.30 7.99 -8.68
C LEU A 240 3.78 7.74 -8.36
N LEU A 241 4.18 6.48 -8.37
CA LEU A 241 5.58 6.07 -8.37
C LEU A 241 6.32 6.71 -9.57
N TRP A 242 7.53 7.24 -9.36
CA TRP A 242 8.31 7.94 -10.40
C TRP A 242 8.49 7.11 -11.67
N ASN A 243 8.80 5.83 -11.54
CA ASN A 243 8.94 4.88 -12.65
C ASN A 243 7.81 3.84 -12.67
N TYR A 244 6.57 4.23 -12.34
CA TYR A 244 5.41 3.35 -12.41
C TYR A 244 5.30 2.64 -13.77
N ASP A 245 5.66 3.32 -14.86
CA ASP A 245 5.63 2.79 -16.22
C ASP A 245 6.66 1.67 -16.45
N GLU A 246 7.85 1.75 -15.84
CA GLU A 246 8.84 0.67 -15.89
C GLU A 246 8.39 -0.55 -15.09
N VAL A 247 7.82 -0.33 -13.89
CA VAL A 247 7.26 -1.38 -13.05
C VAL A 247 6.08 -2.07 -13.75
N MET A 248 5.15 -1.28 -14.29
CA MET A 248 3.99 -1.81 -15.01
C MET A 248 4.39 -2.53 -16.29
N LYS A 249 5.42 -2.07 -17.00
CA LYS A 249 5.97 -2.80 -18.16
C LYS A 249 6.49 -4.19 -17.79
N ILE A 250 7.03 -4.38 -16.59
CA ILE A 250 7.41 -5.71 -16.09
C ILE A 250 6.16 -6.52 -15.73
N ILE A 251 5.27 -5.94 -14.93
CA ILE A 251 4.02 -6.58 -14.47
C ILE A 251 3.18 -7.08 -15.66
N HIS A 252 3.02 -6.28 -16.72
CA HIS A 252 2.23 -6.62 -17.90
C HIS A 252 2.78 -7.79 -18.73
N LYS A 253 4.02 -8.25 -18.47
CA LYS A 253 4.56 -9.46 -19.10
C LYS A 253 3.97 -10.75 -18.53
N PHE A 254 3.42 -10.70 -17.31
CA PHE A 254 3.05 -11.90 -16.54
C PHE A 254 1.55 -11.94 -16.27
N LYS A 255 0.93 -13.12 -16.47
CA LYS A 255 -0.51 -13.30 -16.29
C LYS A 255 -0.90 -13.58 -14.84
N CYS A 256 0.06 -13.98 -13.99
CA CYS A 256 -0.19 -14.22 -12.58
C CYS A 256 -0.66 -12.98 -11.82
N VAL A 257 -0.25 -11.77 -12.22
CA VAL A 257 -0.61 -10.55 -11.47
C VAL A 257 -2.09 -10.24 -11.64
N LYS A 258 -2.82 -10.22 -10.53
CA LYS A 258 -4.27 -10.00 -10.50
C LYS A 258 -4.65 -8.63 -9.96
N ALA A 259 -3.89 -8.14 -8.99
CA ALA A 259 -4.16 -6.85 -8.36
C ALA A 259 -2.88 -6.17 -7.87
N CYS A 260 -2.90 -4.84 -7.92
CA CYS A 260 -1.95 -3.95 -7.28
C CYS A 260 -2.69 -3.14 -6.20
N PHE A 261 -2.22 -3.18 -4.96
CA PHE A 261 -2.74 -2.37 -3.87
C PHE A 261 -1.76 -1.26 -3.48
N SER A 262 -2.29 -0.10 -3.09
CA SER A 262 -1.50 1.03 -2.64
C SER A 262 -2.19 1.90 -1.58
N GLY A 263 -1.42 2.79 -0.95
CA GLY A 263 -1.91 3.89 -0.10
C GLY A 263 -1.52 5.23 -0.72
N HIS A 264 -1.03 6.15 0.11
CA HIS A 264 -0.42 7.44 -0.29
C HIS A 264 -1.39 8.48 -0.88
N ASP A 265 -2.23 8.12 -1.86
CA ASP A 265 -3.36 8.97 -2.25
C ASP A 265 -4.53 8.71 -1.27
N HIS A 266 -4.58 9.54 -0.23
CA HIS A 266 -5.51 9.41 0.88
C HIS A 266 -7.00 9.38 0.48
N LYS A 267 -7.34 9.91 -0.70
CA LYS A 267 -8.69 9.86 -1.24
C LYS A 267 -9.10 8.43 -1.63
N GLY A 268 -8.11 7.58 -1.90
CA GLY A 268 -8.29 6.27 -2.49
C GLY A 268 -8.75 6.34 -3.95
N GLY A 269 -8.81 5.16 -4.57
CA GLY A 269 -9.29 5.03 -5.94
C GLY A 269 -9.21 3.61 -6.44
N TYR A 270 -9.79 3.37 -7.61
CA TYR A 270 -9.87 2.04 -8.20
C TYR A 270 -9.99 2.13 -9.72
N CYS A 271 -9.20 1.33 -10.43
CA CYS A 271 -9.36 1.09 -11.86
C CYS A 271 -9.01 -0.37 -12.21
N VAL A 272 -9.30 -0.74 -13.45
CA VAL A 272 -8.80 -1.96 -14.09
C VAL A 272 -8.07 -1.53 -15.34
N ASP A 273 -6.81 -1.96 -15.49
CA ASP A 273 -6.02 -1.59 -16.65
C ASP A 273 -6.36 -2.43 -17.89
N ALA A 274 -5.74 -2.10 -19.02
CA ALA A 274 -5.99 -2.77 -20.30
C ALA A 274 -5.57 -4.26 -20.32
N HIS A 275 -4.80 -4.72 -19.33
CA HIS A 275 -4.38 -6.11 -19.18
C HIS A 275 -5.28 -6.89 -18.20
N GLY A 276 -6.32 -6.25 -17.67
CA GLY A 276 -7.24 -6.85 -16.70
C GLY A 276 -6.70 -6.86 -15.26
N ILE A 277 -5.64 -6.09 -14.98
CA ILE A 277 -5.08 -5.99 -13.62
C ILE A 277 -5.84 -4.93 -12.85
N HIS A 278 -6.28 -5.29 -11.65
CA HIS A 278 -6.96 -4.38 -10.75
C HIS A 278 -5.97 -3.48 -10.02
N HIS A 279 -6.24 -2.18 -9.93
CA HIS A 279 -5.44 -1.25 -9.15
C HIS A 279 -6.31 -0.62 -8.07
N ARG A 280 -5.95 -0.81 -6.80
CA ARG A 280 -6.71 -0.32 -5.64
C ARG A 280 -5.84 0.54 -4.74
N CYS A 281 -6.08 1.85 -4.76
CA CYS A 281 -5.53 2.77 -3.78
C CYS A 281 -6.49 2.87 -2.58
N LEU A 282 -5.99 2.62 -1.38
CA LEU A 282 -6.74 2.56 -0.14
C LEU A 282 -6.88 3.94 0.50
N GLU A 283 -8.05 4.23 1.05
CA GLU A 283 -8.34 5.46 1.75
C GLU A 283 -7.58 5.55 3.09
N ALA A 284 -7.08 6.74 3.42
CA ALA A 284 -6.23 6.96 4.59
C ALA A 284 -7.01 6.97 5.91
N ALA A 285 -6.46 6.30 6.92
CA ALA A 285 -6.96 6.41 8.29
C ALA A 285 -6.79 7.83 8.87
N LEU A 286 -5.74 8.57 8.48
CA LEU A 286 -5.48 9.94 8.95
C LEU A 286 -6.63 10.92 8.65
N GLU A 287 -7.23 10.81 7.48
CA GLU A 287 -8.22 11.80 7.03
C GLU A 287 -9.63 11.48 7.53
N CYS A 288 -9.82 10.43 8.33
CA CYS A 288 -11.10 10.05 8.92
C CYS A 288 -11.50 11.02 10.04
N PRO A 289 -12.62 11.76 9.91
CA PRO A 289 -13.17 12.52 11.03
C PRO A 289 -13.47 11.62 12.24
N PRO A 290 -13.41 12.16 13.47
CA PRO A 290 -13.81 11.44 14.67
C PRO A 290 -15.17 10.75 14.52
N GLY A 291 -15.20 9.44 14.80
CA GLY A 291 -16.41 8.61 14.63
C GLY A 291 -16.54 7.93 13.26
N THR A 292 -15.60 8.14 12.35
CA THR A 292 -15.48 7.40 11.09
C THR A 292 -14.18 6.61 11.02
N ASP A 293 -14.03 5.76 10.01
CA ASP A 293 -12.90 4.84 9.85
C ASP A 293 -12.49 4.68 8.38
N ALA A 294 -11.29 4.16 8.16
CA ALA A 294 -10.82 3.65 6.87
C ALA A 294 -9.88 2.46 7.12
N TYR A 295 -10.45 1.27 7.02
CA TYR A 295 -9.74 -0.01 7.02
C TYR A 295 -10.67 -1.06 6.40
N GLY A 296 -10.16 -2.26 6.15
CA GLY A 296 -10.96 -3.32 5.56
C GLY A 296 -10.34 -4.69 5.75
N TYR A 297 -10.99 -5.67 5.14
CA TYR A 297 -10.42 -6.99 4.90
C TYR A 297 -10.78 -7.46 3.50
N VAL A 298 -9.95 -8.33 2.94
CA VAL A 298 -10.08 -8.86 1.60
C VAL A 298 -10.25 -10.37 1.70
N ASP A 299 -11.41 -10.84 1.24
CA ASP A 299 -11.65 -12.26 1.03
C ASP A 299 -11.04 -12.68 -0.31
N VAL A 300 -10.14 -13.67 -0.27
CA VAL A 300 -9.39 -14.13 -1.43
C VAL A 300 -9.98 -15.44 -1.94
N TYR A 301 -10.32 -15.49 -3.22
CA TYR A 301 -10.83 -16.67 -3.90
C TYR A 301 -9.91 -17.07 -5.05
N CYS A 302 -10.18 -18.18 -5.71
CA CYS A 302 -9.46 -18.57 -6.92
C CYS A 302 -9.75 -17.64 -8.12
N ASP A 303 -10.90 -16.95 -8.13
CA ASP A 303 -11.45 -16.20 -9.26
C ASP A 303 -11.68 -14.70 -8.96
N ARG A 304 -11.47 -14.27 -7.71
CA ARG A 304 -11.62 -12.86 -7.34
C ARG A 304 -10.94 -12.52 -6.02
N LEU A 305 -10.76 -11.22 -5.81
CA LEU A 305 -10.55 -10.60 -4.51
C LEU A 305 -11.78 -9.75 -4.15
N SER A 306 -12.27 -9.87 -2.92
CA SER A 306 -13.42 -9.12 -2.42
C SER A 306 -13.02 -8.27 -1.22
N LEU A 307 -12.72 -7.00 -1.46
CA LEU A 307 -12.47 -6.03 -0.40
C LEU A 307 -13.80 -5.61 0.24
N VAL A 308 -13.92 -5.84 1.55
CA VAL A 308 -14.96 -5.27 2.40
C VAL A 308 -14.33 -4.12 3.20
N GLY A 309 -14.66 -2.90 2.81
CA GLY A 309 -14.19 -1.69 3.45
C GLY A 309 -15.17 -1.16 4.50
N PHE A 310 -14.64 -0.49 5.53
CA PHE A 310 -15.42 0.16 6.57
C PHE A 310 -15.42 1.68 6.37
N ASN A 311 -16.61 2.28 6.48
CA ASN A 311 -16.85 3.72 6.40
C ASN A 311 -16.26 4.35 5.14
N ARG A 312 -15.14 5.07 5.23
CA ARG A 312 -14.53 5.76 4.09
C ARG A 312 -13.84 4.81 3.12
N MET A 313 -13.43 3.62 3.58
CA MET A 313 -12.82 2.64 2.69
C MET A 313 -13.90 1.99 1.82
N ALA A 314 -13.83 2.17 0.50
CA ALA A 314 -14.80 1.58 -0.41
C ALA A 314 -14.58 0.06 -0.55
N SER A 315 -15.67 -0.69 -0.50
CA SER A 315 -15.69 -2.12 -0.86
C SER A 315 -15.54 -2.29 -2.37
N THR A 316 -14.74 -3.28 -2.79
CA THR A 316 -14.38 -3.47 -4.20
C THR A 316 -14.37 -4.96 -4.54
N GLN A 317 -15.03 -5.33 -5.64
CA GLN A 317 -14.91 -6.66 -6.25
C GLN A 317 -13.90 -6.61 -7.39
N MET A 318 -12.91 -7.50 -7.35
CA MET A 318 -11.84 -7.62 -8.34
C MET A 318 -11.88 -9.03 -8.93
N ILE A 319 -12.56 -9.20 -10.06
CA ILE A 319 -12.85 -10.51 -10.69
C ILE A 319 -11.94 -10.72 -11.90
N PHE A 320 -11.27 -11.88 -11.98
CA PHE A 320 -10.30 -12.23 -13.02
C PHE A 320 -10.36 -13.71 -13.42
#